data_AF-A0A699HKZ9-F1
#
_entry.id   AF-A0A699HKZ9-F1
#
_cell.length_a   1.000
_cell.length_b   1.000
_cell.length_c   1.000
_cell.angle_alpha   90.00
_cell.angle_beta   90.00
_cell.angle_gamma   90.00
#
_symmetry.space_group_name_H-M   'P 1'
#
loop_
_entity.id
_entity.type
_entity.pdbx_description
1 polymer ?
#
loop_
_entity_poly.entity_id
_entity_poly.type
_entity_poly.pdbx_seq_one_letter_code
_entity_poly.pdbx_strand_id
1 'polypeptide(L)'
;MLDTSEACQDLVDHVAPPSYFFELRHLHNDDFLRQYNINLARQVTMGSQLRLRFEQEAKLLRKSVAQVSGEEKLKAAFEEFKRYEDSRVEQRCAKMDARLDALNIDFDEELYPHMLTAIAGRRWVIGRGVYLAVMKCGESIELRQAFADVVSAGIAKGMSEGLRHGVEHGHAQLSLESIEAYDLEAEAKYVAALQALKDLKYPLVNQLEGLKDAPMDVHDPMNPWAYKEEILLANAIAANISRTEKKKVPHSMPYSWGRLRAPRTV
;
A
#
# COMPACT_ATOMS: atom_id res chain seq x y z
N MET A 1 -59.31 29.16 -15.12
CA MET A 1 -59.90 30.02 -16.15
C MET A 1 -61.37 29.65 -16.30
N LEU A 2 -62.25 30.38 -15.62
CA LEU A 2 -63.70 30.33 -15.83
C LEU A 2 -64.13 31.80 -16.01
N ASP A 3 -63.76 32.36 -17.16
CA ASP A 3 -64.28 33.63 -17.66
C ASP A 3 -64.88 33.32 -19.01
N THR A 4 -66.09 32.79 -19.01
CA THR A 4 -66.96 32.91 -20.18
C THR A 4 -68.05 33.88 -19.79
N SER A 5 -67.70 35.17 -19.86
CA SER A 5 -68.62 36.32 -19.77
C SER A 5 -69.88 36.10 -20.62
N GLU A 6 -69.76 35.35 -21.73
CA GLU A 6 -70.86 34.92 -22.60
C GLU A 6 -71.97 34.15 -21.87
N ALA A 7 -71.64 33.19 -20.99
CA ALA A 7 -72.66 32.36 -20.33
C ALA A 7 -73.44 33.13 -19.24
N CYS A 8 -72.79 34.11 -18.60
CA CYS A 8 -73.44 35.02 -17.66
C CYS A 8 -74.30 36.05 -18.40
N GLN A 9 -73.85 36.51 -19.58
CA GLN A 9 -74.59 37.46 -20.41
C GLN A 9 -75.88 36.82 -20.96
N ASP A 10 -75.80 35.59 -21.48
CA ASP A 10 -76.94 34.83 -22.02
C ASP A 10 -78.04 34.59 -20.96
N LEU A 11 -77.65 34.38 -19.70
CA LEU A 11 -78.60 34.23 -18.59
C LEU A 11 -79.31 35.56 -18.26
N VAL A 12 -78.57 36.67 -18.23
CA VAL A 12 -79.11 38.01 -17.95
C VAL A 12 -80.05 38.46 -19.06
N ASP A 13 -79.71 38.17 -20.31
CA ASP A 13 -80.50 38.52 -21.49
C ASP A 13 -81.79 37.68 -21.62
N HIS A 14 -81.92 36.59 -20.85
CA HIS A 14 -83.10 35.71 -20.82
C HIS A 14 -83.96 35.83 -19.56
N VAL A 15 -83.50 36.56 -18.55
CA VAL A 15 -84.29 36.89 -17.35
C VAL A 15 -85.06 38.18 -17.62
N ALA A 16 -86.23 38.02 -18.26
CA ALA A 16 -87.29 39.02 -18.42
C ALA A 16 -86.83 40.47 -18.72
N PRO A 17 -86.81 40.89 -20.02
CA PRO A 17 -86.38 42.23 -20.44
C PRO A 17 -87.06 43.34 -19.62
N PRO A 18 -86.44 44.51 -19.43
CA PRO A 18 -87.06 45.63 -18.69
C PRO A 18 -88.45 46.05 -19.18
N SER A 19 -88.79 45.81 -20.45
CA SER A 19 -90.13 46.02 -21.03
C SER A 19 -91.18 45.00 -20.57
N TYR A 20 -90.77 43.84 -20.05
CA TYR A 20 -91.65 42.74 -19.66
C TYR A 20 -92.66 43.16 -18.58
N PHE A 21 -92.21 43.87 -17.55
CA PHE A 21 -93.10 44.36 -16.50
C PHE A 21 -94.01 45.52 -16.94
N PHE A 22 -93.69 46.15 -18.07
CA PHE A 22 -94.52 47.20 -18.68
C PHE A 22 -95.63 46.56 -19.53
N GLU A 23 -95.31 45.55 -20.34
CA GLU A 23 -96.27 44.77 -21.14
C GLU A 23 -97.31 44.04 -20.27
N LEU A 24 -96.91 43.57 -19.09
CA LEU A 24 -97.80 42.87 -18.16
C LEU A 24 -98.92 43.75 -17.55
N ARG A 25 -98.73 45.09 -17.46
CA ARG A 25 -99.67 45.99 -16.74
C ARG A 25 -100.97 46.27 -17.48
N HIS A 26 -101.04 45.94 -18.78
CA HIS A 26 -102.18 46.25 -19.63
C HIS A 26 -102.94 44.99 -20.11
N LEU A 27 -102.56 43.80 -19.62
CA LEU A 27 -103.22 42.54 -19.93
C LEU A 27 -104.47 42.34 -19.06
N HIS A 28 -105.48 41.65 -19.59
CA HIS A 28 -106.61 41.17 -18.79
C HIS A 28 -106.11 40.13 -17.77
N ASN A 29 -106.76 40.05 -16.60
CA ASN A 29 -106.25 39.26 -15.45
C ASN A 29 -105.87 37.81 -15.80
N ASP A 30 -106.67 37.13 -16.64
CA ASP A 30 -106.43 35.75 -17.05
C ASP A 30 -105.17 35.61 -17.91
N ASP A 31 -104.91 36.56 -18.82
CA ASP A 31 -103.72 36.59 -19.67
C ASP A 31 -102.46 36.96 -18.89
N PHE A 32 -102.58 37.86 -17.90
CA PHE A 32 -101.49 38.21 -16.98
C PHE A 32 -101.04 36.98 -16.17
N LEU A 33 -101.98 36.29 -15.52
CA LEU A 33 -101.68 35.11 -14.71
C LEU A 33 -101.07 34.00 -15.56
N ARG A 34 -101.55 33.81 -16.79
CA ARG A 34 -101.00 32.84 -17.73
C ARG A 34 -99.54 33.17 -18.08
N GLN A 35 -99.23 34.41 -18.45
CA GLN A 35 -97.88 34.81 -18.83
C GLN A 35 -96.90 34.82 -17.64
N TYR A 36 -97.37 35.23 -16.45
CA TYR A 36 -96.60 35.15 -15.21
C TYR A 36 -96.24 33.70 -14.85
N ASN A 37 -97.22 32.78 -14.90
CA ASN A 37 -96.99 31.38 -14.59
C ASN A 37 -96.05 30.70 -15.60
N ILE A 38 -96.15 31.04 -16.89
CA ILE A 38 -95.22 30.55 -17.92
C ILE A 38 -93.79 31.00 -17.62
N ASN A 39 -93.59 32.27 -17.26
CA ASN A 39 -92.26 32.80 -16.99
C ASN A 39 -91.71 32.34 -15.64
N LEU A 40 -92.54 32.19 -14.63
CA LEU A 40 -92.17 31.55 -13.38
C LEU A 40 -91.73 30.10 -13.62
N ALA A 41 -92.48 29.34 -14.42
CA ALA A 41 -92.11 27.97 -14.79
C ALA A 41 -90.77 27.92 -15.57
N ARG A 42 -90.52 28.89 -16.47
CA ARG A 42 -89.23 29.02 -17.17
C ARG A 42 -88.09 29.33 -16.19
N GLN A 43 -88.28 30.27 -15.26
CA GLN A 43 -87.28 30.60 -14.24
C GLN A 43 -86.98 29.42 -13.31
N VAL A 44 -88.01 28.70 -12.86
CA VAL A 44 -87.84 27.49 -12.05
C VAL A 44 -87.10 26.41 -12.83
N THR A 45 -87.43 26.23 -14.12
CA THR A 45 -86.74 25.26 -14.99
C THR A 45 -85.28 25.64 -15.16
N MET A 46 -84.97 26.89 -15.50
CA MET A 46 -83.58 27.37 -15.64
C MET A 46 -82.81 27.28 -14.31
N GLY A 47 -83.43 27.67 -13.20
CA GLY A 47 -82.85 27.56 -11.87
C GLY A 47 -82.54 26.11 -11.48
N SER A 48 -83.43 25.18 -11.81
CA SER A 48 -83.19 23.74 -11.58
C SER A 48 -82.06 23.19 -12.44
N GLN A 49 -81.94 23.65 -13.70
CA GLN A 49 -80.84 23.27 -14.60
C GLN A 49 -79.49 23.81 -14.12
N LEU A 50 -79.44 25.08 -13.70
CA LEU A 50 -78.24 25.69 -13.12
C LEU A 50 -77.80 24.96 -11.85
N ARG A 51 -78.74 24.68 -10.95
CA ARG A 51 -78.48 23.92 -9.73
C ARG A 51 -77.90 22.54 -10.05
N LEU A 52 -78.48 21.82 -11.02
CA LEU A 52 -77.97 20.51 -11.43
C LEU A 52 -76.55 20.59 -11.99
N ARG A 53 -76.23 21.62 -12.79
CA ARG A 53 -74.86 21.85 -13.29
C ARG A 53 -73.89 22.12 -12.15
N PHE A 54 -74.23 23.00 -11.21
CA PHE A 54 -73.39 23.27 -10.03
C PHE A 54 -73.17 22.02 -9.17
N GLU A 55 -74.20 21.19 -8.97
CA GLU A 55 -74.07 19.94 -8.23
C GLU A 55 -73.12 18.95 -8.94
N GLN A 56 -73.16 18.88 -10.27
CA GLN A 56 -72.24 18.06 -11.06
C GLN A 56 -70.80 18.59 -11.01
N GLU A 57 -70.59 19.89 -11.17
CA GLU A 57 -69.27 20.51 -11.08
C GLU A 57 -68.65 20.35 -9.69
N ALA A 58 -69.44 20.56 -8.62
CA ALA A 58 -68.99 20.33 -7.26
C ALA A 58 -68.58 18.87 -7.01
N LYS A 59 -69.28 17.91 -7.65
CA LYS A 59 -68.92 16.48 -7.57
C LYS A 59 -67.59 16.20 -8.28
N LEU A 60 -67.34 16.82 -9.45
CA LEU A 60 -66.08 16.69 -10.17
C LEU A 60 -64.91 17.33 -9.41
N LEU A 61 -65.12 18.52 -8.85
CA LEU A 61 -64.12 19.22 -8.02
C LEU A 61 -63.75 18.39 -6.78
N ARG A 62 -64.72 17.78 -6.10
CA ARG A 62 -64.42 16.88 -4.97
C ARG A 62 -63.57 15.69 -5.39
N LYS A 63 -63.82 15.13 -6.57
CA LYS A 63 -63.04 14.00 -7.11
C LYS A 63 -61.61 14.44 -7.45
N SER A 64 -61.42 15.59 -8.09
CA SER A 64 -60.08 16.10 -8.42
C SER A 64 -59.29 16.48 -7.16
N VAL A 65 -59.91 17.13 -6.17
CA VAL A 65 -59.26 17.44 -4.88
C VAL A 65 -58.82 16.18 -4.14
N ALA A 66 -59.65 15.13 -4.12
CA ALA A 66 -59.27 13.86 -3.50
C ALA A 66 -58.10 13.17 -4.24
N GLN A 67 -58.08 13.24 -5.58
CA GLN A 67 -56.98 12.70 -6.40
C GLN A 67 -55.66 13.44 -6.14
N VAL A 68 -55.69 14.79 -6.18
CA VAL A 68 -54.50 15.63 -5.90
C VAL A 68 -53.99 15.38 -4.47
N SER A 69 -54.88 15.27 -3.49
CA SER A 69 -54.50 14.93 -2.11
C SER A 69 -53.83 13.55 -1.99
N GLY A 70 -54.25 12.57 -2.80
CA GLY A 70 -53.60 11.26 -2.87
C GLY A 70 -52.20 11.33 -3.47
N GLU A 71 -52.03 12.12 -4.53
CA GLU A 71 -50.73 12.34 -5.18
C GLU A 71 -49.73 13.05 -4.26
N GLU A 72 -50.17 14.08 -3.54
CA GLU A 72 -49.34 14.78 -2.55
C GLU A 72 -48.86 13.86 -1.42
N LYS A 73 -49.74 12.98 -0.92
CA LYS A 73 -49.39 11.97 0.09
C LYS A 73 -48.37 10.97 -0.43
N LEU A 74 -48.52 10.50 -1.66
CA LEU A 74 -47.57 9.59 -2.29
C LEU A 74 -46.20 10.26 -2.49
N LYS A 75 -46.20 11.53 -2.93
CA LYS A 75 -44.98 12.33 -3.08
C LYS A 75 -44.27 12.51 -1.74
N ALA A 76 -45.00 12.80 -0.67
CA ALA A 76 -44.43 12.94 0.67
C ALA A 76 -43.80 11.62 1.17
N ALA A 77 -44.49 10.49 0.99
CA ALA A 77 -43.98 9.17 1.35
C ALA A 77 -42.73 8.80 0.55
N PHE A 78 -42.67 9.16 -0.74
CA PHE A 78 -41.50 8.93 -1.58
C PHE A 78 -40.28 9.76 -1.12
N GLU A 79 -40.46 11.03 -0.78
CA GLU A 79 -39.38 11.87 -0.25
C GLU A 79 -38.90 11.43 1.14
N GLU A 80 -39.79 10.88 1.97
CA GLU A 80 -39.41 10.24 3.23
C GLU A 80 -38.58 8.98 2.99
N PHE A 81 -39.01 8.11 2.08
CA PHE A 81 -38.25 6.91 1.70
C PHE A 81 -36.86 7.27 1.15
N LYS A 82 -36.78 8.29 0.28
CA LYS A 82 -35.52 8.76 -0.27
C LYS A 82 -34.56 9.23 0.83
N ARG A 83 -35.04 10.08 1.75
CA ARG A 83 -34.24 10.51 2.91
C ARG A 83 -33.79 9.35 3.79
N TYR A 84 -34.66 8.35 3.99
CA TYR A 84 -34.32 7.15 4.75
C TYR A 84 -33.19 6.35 4.09
N GLU A 85 -33.27 6.10 2.78
CA GLU A 85 -32.22 5.39 2.06
C GLU A 85 -30.93 6.20 1.97
N ASP A 86 -31.01 7.51 1.72
CA ASP A 86 -29.85 8.40 1.70
C ASP A 86 -29.12 8.36 3.06
N SER A 87 -29.85 8.48 4.17
CA SER A 87 -29.27 8.36 5.53
C SER A 87 -28.65 6.98 5.79
N ARG A 88 -29.28 5.90 5.29
CA ARG A 88 -28.75 4.54 5.42
C ARG A 88 -27.45 4.36 4.64
N VAL A 89 -27.34 4.96 3.47
CA VAL A 89 -26.11 4.97 2.65
C VAL A 89 -25.03 5.80 3.33
N GLU A 90 -25.33 7.03 3.76
CA GLU A 90 -24.39 7.89 4.48
C GLU A 90 -23.83 7.19 5.73
N GLN A 91 -24.67 6.51 6.51
CA GLN A 91 -24.22 5.75 7.67
C GLN A 91 -23.24 4.63 7.28
N ARG A 92 -23.49 3.93 6.18
CA ARG A 92 -22.58 2.88 5.69
C ARG A 92 -21.26 3.46 5.17
N CYS A 93 -21.30 4.59 4.48
CA CYS A 93 -20.10 5.32 4.05
C CYS A 93 -19.26 5.73 5.25
N ALA A 94 -19.85 6.43 6.23
CA ALA A 94 -19.15 6.86 7.44
C ALA A 94 -18.53 5.67 8.22
N LYS A 95 -19.22 4.53 8.26
CA LYS A 95 -18.66 3.30 8.88
C LYS A 95 -17.47 2.75 8.09
N MET A 96 -17.52 2.80 6.76
CA MET A 96 -16.43 2.32 5.91
C MET A 96 -15.23 3.26 5.99
N ASP A 97 -15.46 4.58 5.97
CA ASP A 97 -14.43 5.61 6.12
C ASP A 97 -13.71 5.44 7.46
N ALA A 98 -14.44 5.30 8.58
CA ALA A 98 -13.83 5.06 9.88
C ALA A 98 -12.98 3.77 9.93
N ARG A 99 -13.36 2.74 9.17
CA ARG A 99 -12.56 1.49 9.06
C ARG A 99 -11.33 1.68 8.20
N LEU A 100 -11.42 2.48 7.14
CA LEU A 100 -10.29 2.82 6.28
C LEU A 100 -9.28 3.69 7.03
N ASP A 101 -9.77 4.67 7.81
CA ASP A 101 -8.94 5.53 8.65
C ASP A 101 -8.19 4.70 9.71
N ALA A 102 -8.87 3.77 10.39
CA ALA A 102 -8.23 2.87 11.34
C ALA A 102 -7.15 2.00 10.66
N LEU A 103 -7.45 1.42 9.49
CA LEU A 103 -6.48 0.62 8.74
C LEU A 103 -5.28 1.47 8.27
N ASN A 104 -5.51 2.73 7.89
CA ASN A 104 -4.44 3.63 7.49
C ASN A 104 -3.52 3.96 8.67
N ILE A 105 -4.07 4.20 9.86
CA ILE A 105 -3.30 4.42 11.09
C ILE A 105 -2.46 3.17 11.40
N ASP A 106 -3.07 1.97 11.38
CA ASP A 106 -2.35 0.72 11.63
C ASP A 106 -1.20 0.52 10.61
N PHE A 107 -1.43 0.87 9.34
CA PHE A 107 -0.39 0.83 8.32
C PHE A 107 0.76 1.80 8.61
N ASP A 108 0.45 3.05 8.97
CA ASP A 108 1.45 4.11 9.21
C ASP A 108 2.22 3.90 10.53
N GLU A 109 1.58 3.38 11.58
CA GLU A 109 2.18 3.17 12.90
C GLU A 109 2.88 1.82 13.04
N GLU A 110 2.33 0.75 12.46
CA GLU A 110 2.89 -0.59 12.61
C GLU A 110 3.66 -1.00 11.36
N LEU A 111 2.99 -1.11 10.21
CA LEU A 111 3.59 -1.79 9.05
C LEU A 111 4.70 -0.96 8.38
N TYR A 112 4.49 0.35 8.25
CA TYR A 112 5.39 1.25 7.53
C TYR A 112 6.78 1.37 8.19
N PRO A 113 6.91 1.54 9.51
CA PRO A 113 8.22 1.52 10.18
C PRO A 113 8.99 0.21 10.01
N HIS A 114 8.31 -0.93 10.03
CA HIS A 114 8.94 -2.24 9.81
C HIS A 114 9.47 -2.36 8.37
N MET A 115 8.70 -1.91 7.37
CA MET A 115 9.16 -1.89 5.98
C MET A 115 10.38 -0.99 5.79
N LEU A 116 10.37 0.21 6.38
CA LEU A 116 11.52 1.12 6.33
C LEU A 116 12.76 0.51 6.99
N THR A 117 12.59 -0.11 8.16
CA THR A 117 13.67 -0.81 8.86
C THR A 117 14.24 -1.95 8.00
N ALA A 118 13.39 -2.74 7.36
CA ALA A 118 13.84 -3.80 6.45
C ALA A 118 14.59 -3.26 5.22
N ILE A 119 14.14 -2.14 4.64
CA ILE A 119 14.82 -1.49 3.50
C ILE A 119 16.17 -0.91 3.92
N ALA A 120 16.22 -0.20 5.04
CA ALA A 120 17.47 0.34 5.60
C ALA A 120 18.47 -0.79 5.91
N GLY A 121 17.96 -1.88 6.49
CA GLY A 121 18.71 -3.11 6.75
C GLY A 121 19.39 -3.66 5.50
N ARG A 122 18.60 -3.89 4.44
CA ARG A 122 19.12 -4.38 3.15
C ARG A 122 20.13 -3.42 2.51
N ARG A 123 19.89 -2.10 2.58
CA ARG A 123 20.83 -1.10 2.05
C ARG A 123 22.17 -1.11 2.77
N TRP A 124 22.18 -1.26 4.09
CA TRP A 124 23.42 -1.36 4.87
C TRP A 124 24.25 -2.58 4.45
N VAL A 125 23.62 -3.74 4.30
CA VAL A 125 24.30 -4.99 3.89
C VAL A 125 24.96 -4.81 2.52
N ILE A 126 24.23 -4.29 1.54
CA ILE A 126 24.71 -4.09 0.17
C ILE A 126 25.86 -3.07 0.11
N GLY A 127 25.76 -1.97 0.87
CA GLY A 127 26.77 -0.91 0.84
C GLY A 127 27.96 -1.15 1.78
N ARG A 128 27.71 -1.15 3.09
CA ARG A 128 28.73 -1.23 4.13
C ARG A 128 29.16 -2.66 4.41
N GLY A 129 28.22 -3.59 4.48
CA GLY A 129 28.49 -5.00 4.82
C GLY A 129 29.44 -5.66 3.81
N VAL A 130 29.15 -5.54 2.51
CA VAL A 130 30.03 -6.03 1.44
C VAL A 130 31.41 -5.36 1.48
N TYR A 131 31.46 -4.04 1.69
CA TYR A 131 32.73 -3.31 1.78
C TYR A 131 33.62 -3.81 2.93
N LEU A 132 33.03 -3.98 4.13
CA LEU A 132 33.70 -4.54 5.30
C LEU A 132 34.21 -5.97 5.05
N ALA A 133 33.40 -6.81 4.38
CA ALA A 133 33.78 -8.16 4.03
C ALA A 133 35.02 -8.19 3.11
N VAL A 134 35.03 -7.36 2.06
CA VAL A 134 36.16 -7.25 1.11
C VAL A 134 37.42 -6.75 1.81
N MET A 135 37.31 -5.70 2.63
CA MET A 135 38.45 -5.16 3.38
C MET A 135 39.07 -6.21 4.30
N LYS A 136 38.23 -6.95 5.05
CA LYS A 136 38.70 -7.99 5.96
C LYS A 136 39.30 -9.19 5.24
N CYS A 137 38.82 -9.54 4.04
CA CYS A 137 39.49 -10.54 3.20
C CYS A 137 40.90 -10.10 2.82
N GLY A 138 41.09 -8.82 2.45
CA GLY A 138 42.42 -8.27 2.17
C GLY A 138 43.38 -8.26 3.36
N GLU A 139 42.84 -8.09 4.58
CA GLU A 139 43.61 -8.16 5.83
C GLU A 139 43.97 -9.59 6.26
N SER A 140 43.26 -10.61 5.78
CA SER A 140 43.49 -12.00 6.17
C SER A 140 44.86 -12.51 5.74
N ILE A 141 45.71 -12.81 6.73
CA ILE A 141 47.03 -13.41 6.51
C ILE A 141 46.88 -14.81 5.93
N GLU A 142 45.88 -15.57 6.38
CA GLU A 142 45.61 -16.94 5.92
C GLU A 142 45.22 -16.96 4.44
N LEU A 143 44.35 -16.04 4.00
CA LEU A 143 43.99 -15.89 2.59
C LEU A 143 45.18 -15.45 1.75
N ARG A 144 45.93 -14.46 2.24
CA ARG A 144 47.11 -13.95 1.54
C ARG A 144 48.18 -15.04 1.38
N GLN A 145 48.38 -15.86 2.41
CA GLN A 145 49.32 -16.97 2.39
C GLN A 145 48.86 -18.07 1.43
N ALA A 146 47.60 -18.53 1.54
CA ALA A 146 47.06 -19.54 0.63
C ALA A 146 47.12 -19.09 -0.83
N PHE A 147 46.85 -17.81 -1.10
CA PHE A 147 47.01 -17.23 -2.43
C PHE A 147 48.47 -17.20 -2.89
N ALA A 148 49.40 -16.78 -2.01
CA ALA A 148 50.82 -16.77 -2.31
C ALA A 148 51.36 -18.19 -2.60
N ASP A 149 50.88 -19.19 -1.86
CA ASP A 149 51.25 -20.60 -2.05
C ASP A 149 50.76 -21.12 -3.41
N VAL A 150 49.51 -20.80 -3.79
CA VAL A 150 48.96 -21.14 -5.13
C VAL A 150 49.76 -20.49 -6.25
N VAL A 151 50.06 -19.19 -6.15
CA VAL A 151 50.84 -18.47 -7.16
C VAL A 151 52.24 -19.07 -7.26
N SER A 152 52.89 -19.33 -6.13
CA SER A 152 54.25 -19.91 -6.09
C SER A 152 54.27 -21.31 -6.70
N ALA A 153 53.31 -22.18 -6.34
CA ALA A 153 53.18 -23.52 -6.90
C ALA A 153 52.81 -23.49 -8.40
N GLY A 154 52.00 -22.53 -8.83
CA GLY A 154 51.63 -22.36 -10.24
C GLY A 154 52.80 -21.92 -11.11
N ILE A 155 53.65 -21.02 -10.60
CA ILE A 155 54.90 -20.63 -11.25
C ILE A 155 55.84 -21.85 -11.36
N ALA A 156 55.99 -22.62 -10.28
CA ALA A 156 56.81 -23.83 -10.29
C ALA A 156 56.30 -24.86 -11.30
N LYS A 157 54.97 -25.09 -11.33
CA LYS A 157 54.32 -25.96 -12.32
C LYS A 157 54.60 -25.48 -13.74
N GLY A 158 54.33 -24.20 -14.06
CA GLY A 158 54.59 -23.65 -15.39
C GLY A 158 56.07 -23.77 -15.81
N MET A 159 57.01 -23.57 -14.89
CA MET A 159 58.43 -23.79 -15.15
C MET A 159 58.75 -25.25 -15.49
N SER A 160 58.12 -26.21 -14.79
CA SER A 160 58.27 -27.65 -15.07
C SER A 160 57.65 -28.07 -16.40
N GLU A 161 56.52 -27.47 -16.79
CA GLU A 161 55.81 -27.80 -18.04
C GLU A 161 56.44 -27.18 -19.30
N GLY A 162 57.54 -26.44 -19.18
CA GLY A 162 58.32 -25.98 -20.33
C GLY A 162 58.40 -24.47 -20.53
N LEU A 163 57.87 -23.63 -19.64
CA LEU A 163 58.05 -22.17 -19.67
C LEU A 163 59.56 -21.79 -19.70
N ARG A 164 60.41 -22.62 -19.09
CA ARG A 164 61.88 -22.44 -19.06
C ARG A 164 62.58 -22.84 -20.36
N HIS A 165 61.97 -23.69 -21.19
CA HIS A 165 62.58 -24.24 -22.41
C HIS A 165 62.04 -23.59 -23.71
N GLY A 166 61.27 -22.50 -23.59
CA GLY A 166 60.73 -21.77 -24.74
C GLY A 166 59.74 -22.60 -25.57
N VAL A 167 59.06 -23.57 -24.95
CA VAL A 167 58.09 -24.43 -25.64
C VAL A 167 56.91 -23.56 -26.08
N GLU A 168 56.85 -23.23 -27.38
CA GLU A 168 55.71 -22.54 -27.97
C GLU A 168 54.47 -23.45 -27.95
N HIS A 169 53.37 -22.94 -27.38
CA HIS A 169 52.10 -23.66 -27.30
C HIS A 169 51.57 -23.94 -28.71
N GLY A 170 51.69 -25.18 -29.20
CA GLY A 170 51.18 -25.57 -30.52
C GLY A 170 51.77 -26.81 -31.19
N HIS A 171 52.88 -27.38 -30.70
CA HIS A 171 53.45 -28.60 -31.30
C HIS A 171 52.62 -29.84 -30.90
N ALA A 172 51.65 -30.20 -31.75
CA ALA A 172 50.55 -31.12 -31.49
C ALA A 172 50.90 -32.62 -31.32
N GLN A 173 52.11 -32.99 -30.88
CA GLN A 173 52.53 -34.41 -30.83
C GLN A 173 53.39 -34.85 -29.63
N LEU A 174 53.73 -33.95 -28.69
CA LEU A 174 54.48 -34.31 -27.49
C LEU A 174 53.52 -34.43 -26.29
N SER A 175 53.52 -35.58 -25.59
CA SER A 175 52.82 -35.69 -24.31
C SER A 175 53.59 -34.89 -23.26
N LEU A 176 52.89 -34.27 -22.30
CA LEU A 176 53.51 -33.51 -21.19
C LEU A 176 54.58 -34.32 -20.45
N GLU A 177 54.34 -35.63 -20.31
CA GLU A 177 55.24 -36.63 -19.72
C GLU A 177 56.58 -36.80 -20.47
N SER A 178 56.64 -36.41 -21.74
CA SER A 178 57.85 -36.53 -22.58
C SER A 178 58.79 -35.32 -22.50
N ILE A 179 58.40 -34.26 -21.78
CA ILE A 179 59.23 -33.08 -21.54
C ILE A 179 60.18 -33.41 -20.37
N GLU A 180 61.49 -33.42 -20.61
CA GLU A 180 62.53 -33.77 -19.61
C GLU A 180 62.46 -32.93 -18.32
N ALA A 181 61.85 -31.74 -18.39
CA ALA A 181 61.66 -30.83 -17.28
C ALA A 181 60.34 -31.01 -16.50
N TYR A 182 59.44 -31.87 -16.97
CA TYR A 182 58.12 -32.08 -16.37
C TYR A 182 58.25 -32.82 -15.05
N ASP A 183 57.70 -32.22 -14.00
CA ASP A 183 57.76 -32.71 -12.63
C ASP A 183 56.34 -32.93 -12.10
N LEU A 184 55.93 -34.20 -12.00
CA LEU A 184 54.65 -34.61 -11.42
C LEU A 184 54.49 -34.12 -9.96
N GLU A 185 55.61 -33.89 -9.24
CA GLU A 185 55.59 -33.35 -7.88
C GLU A 185 55.16 -31.87 -7.86
N ALA A 186 55.58 -31.08 -8.86
CA ALA A 186 55.17 -29.69 -9.01
C ALA A 186 53.68 -29.57 -9.33
N GLU A 187 53.16 -30.46 -10.19
CA GLU A 187 51.73 -30.54 -10.47
C GLU A 187 50.91 -30.92 -9.23
N ALA A 188 51.33 -31.95 -8.50
CA ALA A 188 50.66 -32.36 -7.26
C ALA A 188 50.64 -31.22 -6.22
N LYS A 189 51.75 -30.48 -6.07
CA LYS A 189 51.84 -29.31 -5.18
C LYS A 189 50.89 -28.18 -5.58
N TYR A 190 50.78 -27.90 -6.88
CA TYR A 190 49.83 -26.90 -7.39
C TYR A 190 48.38 -27.28 -7.12
N VAL A 191 48.01 -28.53 -7.41
CA VAL A 191 46.65 -29.04 -7.14
C VAL A 191 46.34 -29.02 -5.63
N ALA A 192 47.29 -29.42 -4.79
CA ALA A 192 47.13 -29.36 -3.34
C ALA A 192 46.96 -27.93 -2.83
N ALA A 193 47.72 -26.95 -3.35
CA ALA A 193 47.59 -25.54 -2.99
C ALA A 193 46.23 -24.97 -3.43
N LEU A 194 45.74 -25.31 -4.62
CA LEU A 194 44.41 -24.91 -5.09
C LEU A 194 43.30 -25.49 -4.20
N GLN A 195 43.44 -26.76 -3.82
CA GLN A 195 42.49 -27.41 -2.94
C GLN A 195 42.50 -26.76 -1.55
N ALA A 196 43.68 -26.43 -1.01
CA ALA A 196 43.80 -25.72 0.27
C ALA A 196 43.19 -24.31 0.22
N LEU A 197 43.34 -23.57 -0.89
CA LEU A 197 42.70 -22.27 -1.08
C LEU A 197 41.17 -22.40 -1.16
N LYS A 198 40.66 -23.44 -1.82
CA LYS A 198 39.22 -23.72 -1.94
C LYS A 198 38.60 -24.14 -0.61
N ASP A 199 39.32 -24.94 0.17
CA ASP A 199 38.88 -25.45 1.47
C ASP A 199 39.14 -24.44 2.61
N LEU A 200 39.77 -23.30 2.31
CA LEU A 200 40.00 -22.23 3.26
C LEU A 200 38.65 -21.74 3.78
N LYS A 201 38.36 -22.08 5.04
CA LYS A 201 37.18 -21.56 5.72
C LYS A 201 37.41 -20.10 6.00
N TYR A 202 36.53 -19.24 5.50
CA TYR A 202 36.52 -17.82 5.82
C TYR A 202 35.69 -17.63 7.09
N PRO A 203 36.31 -17.48 8.28
CA PRO A 203 35.55 -17.34 9.52
C PRO A 203 34.67 -16.09 9.47
N LEU A 204 35.09 -15.10 8.68
CA LEU A 204 34.36 -13.87 8.42
C LEU A 204 33.07 -14.09 7.62
N VAL A 205 33.07 -14.98 6.63
CA VAL A 205 31.87 -15.31 5.85
C VAL A 205 30.86 -16.04 6.74
N ASN A 206 31.33 -16.97 7.57
CA ASN A 206 30.47 -17.65 8.55
C ASN A 206 29.92 -16.69 9.62
N GLN A 207 30.70 -15.67 10.01
CA GLN A 207 30.23 -14.61 10.91
C GLN A 207 29.20 -13.69 10.26
N LEU A 208 29.40 -13.31 8.99
CA LEU A 208 28.43 -12.53 8.21
C LEU A 208 27.13 -13.30 7.97
N GLU A 209 27.22 -14.61 7.71
CA GLU A 209 26.08 -15.50 7.60
C GLU A 209 25.30 -15.61 8.92
N GLY A 210 25.99 -15.67 10.07
CA GLY A 210 25.37 -15.61 11.38
C GLY A 210 24.71 -14.27 11.73
N LEU A 211 25.07 -13.19 11.03
CA LEU A 211 24.48 -11.85 11.17
C LEU A 211 23.33 -11.60 10.19
N LYS A 212 23.02 -12.54 9.29
CA LYS A 212 21.97 -12.39 8.26
C LYS A 212 20.59 -12.10 8.85
N ASP A 213 20.30 -12.68 10.02
CA ASP A 213 19.00 -12.58 10.71
C ASP A 213 19.10 -11.84 12.07
N ALA A 214 20.27 -11.28 12.38
CA ALA A 214 20.43 -10.47 13.58
C ALA A 214 19.74 -9.11 13.37
N PRO A 215 18.85 -8.67 14.28
CA PRO A 215 18.36 -7.30 14.25
C PRO A 215 19.57 -6.38 14.38
N MET A 216 19.78 -5.49 13.43
CA MET A 216 20.70 -4.39 13.66
C MET A 216 20.13 -3.61 14.82
N ASP A 217 20.84 -3.60 15.95
CA ASP A 217 20.57 -2.66 17.02
C ASP A 217 20.58 -1.28 16.37
N VAL A 218 19.44 -0.58 16.43
CA VAL A 218 19.19 0.65 15.68
C VAL A 218 20.04 1.74 16.33
N HIS A 219 21.33 1.75 16.04
CA HIS A 219 22.17 2.88 16.36
C HIS A 219 21.97 3.92 15.28
N ASP A 220 21.31 5.00 15.74
CA ASP A 220 21.09 6.27 15.07
C ASP A 220 22.18 6.57 14.02
N PRO A 221 21.83 6.50 12.71
CA PRO A 221 22.76 6.80 11.62
C PRO A 221 23.30 8.23 11.66
N MET A 222 22.74 9.10 12.50
CA MET A 222 23.01 10.53 12.53
C MET A 222 23.91 10.98 13.69
N ASN A 223 24.40 10.06 14.54
CA ASN A 223 25.28 10.44 15.65
C ASN A 223 26.78 10.34 15.26
N PRO A 224 27.51 11.47 15.10
CA PRO A 224 28.94 11.47 14.77
C PRO A 224 29.82 10.89 15.89
N TRP A 225 29.27 10.68 17.10
CA TRP A 225 29.99 10.12 18.25
C TRP A 225 29.92 8.59 18.36
N ALA A 226 29.15 7.90 17.50
CA ALA A 226 29.08 6.42 17.46
C ALA A 226 30.40 5.75 17.03
N TYR A 227 31.36 6.52 16.51
CA TYR A 227 32.72 6.05 16.18
C TYR A 227 33.47 5.50 17.41
N LYS A 228 33.13 5.96 18.63
CA LYS A 228 33.77 5.47 19.87
C LYS A 228 33.29 4.07 20.28
N GLU A 229 32.02 3.74 20.09
CA GLU A 229 31.50 2.41 20.43
C GLU A 229 31.83 1.37 19.35
N GLU A 230 31.93 1.77 18.08
CA GLU A 230 32.45 0.92 17.00
C GLU A 230 33.95 0.56 17.21
N ILE A 231 34.76 1.51 17.70
CA ILE A 231 36.14 1.22 18.12
C ILE A 231 36.16 0.27 19.32
N LEU A 232 35.21 0.38 20.26
CA LEU A 232 35.11 -0.53 21.40
C LEU A 232 34.69 -1.94 20.98
N LEU A 233 33.78 -2.09 20.02
CA LEU A 233 33.37 -3.39 19.48
C LEU A 233 34.50 -4.04 18.67
N ALA A 234 35.18 -3.27 17.81
CA ALA A 234 36.35 -3.73 17.07
C ALA A 234 37.51 -4.14 18.01
N ASN A 235 37.74 -3.37 19.08
CA ASN A 235 38.74 -3.69 20.12
C ASN A 235 38.34 -4.90 20.97
N ALA A 236 37.05 -5.09 21.27
CA ALA A 236 36.55 -6.26 21.98
C ALA A 236 36.70 -7.54 21.14
N ILE A 237 36.45 -7.46 19.83
CA ILE A 237 36.70 -8.55 18.88
C ILE A 237 38.20 -8.85 18.79
N ALA A 238 39.05 -7.85 18.64
CA ALA A 238 40.51 -8.01 18.61
C ALA A 238 41.07 -8.62 19.92
N ALA A 239 40.53 -8.19 21.07
CA ALA A 239 40.91 -8.74 22.38
C ALA A 239 40.46 -10.19 22.56
N ASN A 240 39.30 -10.60 22.05
CA ASN A 240 38.85 -11.99 22.06
C ASN A 240 39.67 -12.88 21.11
N ILE A 241 40.09 -12.37 19.95
CA ILE A 241 41.00 -13.06 19.02
C ILE A 241 42.37 -13.30 19.70
N SER A 242 42.98 -12.26 20.28
CA SER A 242 44.25 -12.41 21.03
C SER A 242 44.16 -13.38 22.22
N ARG A 243 43.01 -13.43 22.91
CA ARG A 243 42.81 -14.30 24.08
C ARG A 243 42.61 -15.77 23.68
N THR A 244 42.09 -16.04 22.48
CA THR A 244 41.89 -17.40 21.94
C THR A 244 43.17 -17.93 21.29
N GLU A 245 44.01 -17.07 20.72
CA GLU A 245 45.36 -17.43 20.24
C GLU A 245 46.31 -17.78 21.39
N LYS A 246 46.27 -17.02 22.51
CA LYS A 246 47.09 -17.33 23.70
C LYS A 246 46.71 -18.64 24.39
N LYS A 247 45.47 -19.13 24.23
CA LYS A 247 45.03 -20.44 24.75
C LYS A 247 45.47 -21.63 23.90
N LYS A 248 45.96 -21.41 22.68
CA LYS A 248 46.47 -22.45 21.78
C LYS A 248 47.97 -22.72 21.92
N VAL A 249 48.70 -21.98 22.76
CA VAL A 249 50.09 -22.31 23.11
C VAL A 249 50.05 -23.31 24.29
N PRO A 250 50.53 -24.56 24.13
CA PRO A 250 50.67 -25.47 25.25
C PRO A 250 51.71 -24.90 26.22
N HIS A 251 51.43 -24.97 27.53
CA HIS A 251 52.46 -24.83 28.55
C HIS A 251 53.57 -25.86 28.28
N SER A 252 54.67 -25.45 27.65
CA SER A 252 55.93 -26.17 27.76
C SER A 252 56.48 -25.92 29.17
N MET A 253 56.58 -27.00 29.95
CA MET A 253 57.23 -27.06 31.26
C MET A 253 58.72 -26.63 31.20
N PRO A 254 59.32 -26.25 32.35
CA PRO A 254 60.52 -25.42 32.39
C PRO A 254 61.80 -26.23 32.12
N TYR A 255 62.65 -25.73 31.23
CA TYR A 255 64.05 -26.13 31.21
C TYR A 255 64.78 -25.47 32.37
N SER A 256 65.17 -26.32 33.33
CA SER A 256 66.17 -26.06 34.36
C SER A 256 67.47 -25.56 33.74
N TRP A 257 67.79 -24.27 33.89
CA TRP A 257 69.16 -23.80 33.82
C TRP A 257 69.73 -23.71 35.23
N GLY A 258 70.65 -24.63 35.49
CA GLY A 258 71.42 -24.71 36.72
C GLY A 258 72.23 -23.45 36.96
N ARG A 259 72.06 -22.95 38.18
CA ARG A 259 72.89 -22.02 38.93
C ARG A 259 74.40 -22.30 38.73
N LEU A 260 75.08 -21.53 37.88
CA LEU A 260 76.53 -21.38 37.95
C LEU A 260 76.86 -20.12 38.76
N ARG A 261 77.42 -20.38 39.95
CA ARG A 261 78.01 -19.40 40.86
C ARG A 261 79.13 -18.65 40.15
N ALA A 262 79.12 -17.33 40.22
CA ALA A 262 80.35 -16.55 40.21
C ALA A 262 81.02 -16.67 41.59
N PRO A 263 82.33 -16.99 41.69
CA PRO A 263 83.05 -16.83 42.94
C PRO A 263 83.30 -15.34 43.20
N ARG A 264 82.92 -14.86 44.39
CA ARG A 264 83.55 -13.70 45.02
C ARG A 264 84.67 -14.21 45.92
N THR A 265 85.90 -13.77 45.67
CA THR A 265 86.95 -13.56 46.67
C THR A 265 87.77 -12.37 46.18
N VAL A 266 87.64 -11.23 46.88
CA VAL A 266 88.67 -10.53 47.68
C VAL A 266 89.73 -9.88 46.81
#